data_AF-A0A1Z9C8G2-F1
#
_entry.id   AF-A0A1Z9C8G2-F1
#
_cell.length_a   1.000
_cell.length_b   1.000
_cell.length_c   1.000
_cell.angle_alpha   90.00
_cell.angle_beta   90.00
_cell.angle_gamma   90.00
#
_symmetry.space_group_name_H-M   'P 1'
#
loop_
_entity.id
_entity.type
_entity.pdbx_description
1 polymer ?
#
loop_
_entity_poly.entity_id
_entity_poly.type
_entity_poly.pdbx_seq_one_letter_code
_entity_poly.pdbx_strand_id
1 'polypeptide(L)'
;MFRKVTGADENGSAIESSDPKDWGVNYAQVAGEKTLLQSREPMRLLREERDRLLAETDWTALGDVTMSSNMKTYRQQLRDLPASSDPKLASDGKLDMSSVTFPTKPS
;
A
#
# COMPACT_ATOMS: atom_id res chain seq x y z
N MET A 1 -4.63 29.49 -16.39
CA MET A 1 -4.99 29.10 -15.01
C MET A 1 -6.25 28.25 -15.12
N PHE A 2 -6.34 27.11 -14.42
CA PHE A 2 -7.55 26.27 -14.50
C PHE A 2 -8.71 26.96 -13.76
N ARG A 3 -9.89 27.01 -14.39
CA ARG A 3 -11.13 27.61 -13.88
C ARG A 3 -12.25 26.59 -14.03
N LYS A 4 -13.16 26.53 -13.05
CA LYS A 4 -14.35 25.68 -13.13
C LYS A 4 -15.49 26.47 -13.75
N VAL A 5 -16.15 25.92 -14.77
CA VAL A 5 -17.40 26.48 -15.29
C VAL A 5 -18.51 26.12 -14.32
N THR A 6 -19.16 27.12 -13.73
CA THR A 6 -20.25 26.96 -12.76
C THR A 6 -21.63 27.21 -13.38
N GLY A 7 -21.68 27.78 -14.59
CA GLY A 7 -22.90 28.02 -15.34
C GLY A 7 -22.65 28.76 -16.64
N ALA A 8 -23.71 29.33 -17.22
CA ALA A 8 -23.64 30.23 -18.36
C ALA A 8 -24.44 31.50 -18.07
N ASP A 9 -23.99 32.65 -18.58
CA ASP A 9 -24.72 33.91 -18.51
C ASP A 9 -25.87 33.98 -19.53
N GLU A 10 -26.65 35.06 -19.51
CA GLU A 10 -27.79 35.28 -20.41
C GLU A 10 -27.40 35.31 -21.90
N ASN A 11 -26.13 35.53 -22.21
CA ASN A 11 -25.58 35.55 -23.57
C ASN A 11 -24.98 34.19 -23.97
N GLY A 12 -25.07 33.17 -23.10
CA GLY A 12 -24.52 31.83 -23.33
C GLY A 12 -23.02 31.71 -23.08
N SER A 13 -22.37 32.72 -22.49
CA SER A 13 -20.95 32.68 -22.14
C SER A 13 -20.72 31.95 -20.82
N ALA A 14 -19.60 31.23 -20.69
CA ALA A 14 -19.30 30.46 -19.49
C ALA A 14 -19.05 31.37 -18.27
N ILE A 15 -19.70 31.05 -17.14
CA ILE A 15 -19.40 31.63 -15.84
C ILE A 15 -18.25 30.82 -15.23
N GLU A 16 -17.09 31.44 -15.10
CA GLU A 16 -15.88 30.81 -14.59
C GLU A 16 -15.64 31.17 -13.12
N SER A 17 -15.39 30.16 -12.30
CA SER A 17 -14.97 30.33 -10.90
C SER A 17 -13.57 29.78 -10.64
N SER A 18 -12.83 30.50 -9.81
CA SER A 18 -11.58 30.06 -9.18
C SER A 18 -11.71 29.77 -7.69
N ASP A 19 -12.92 29.87 -7.11
CA ASP A 19 -13.09 29.50 -5.70
C ASP A 19 -12.97 27.97 -5.56
N PRO A 20 -12.01 27.45 -4.76
CA PRO A 20 -11.87 26.02 -4.53
C PRO A 20 -13.15 25.34 -4.00
N LYS A 21 -14.06 26.08 -3.36
CA LYS A 21 -15.34 25.53 -2.87
C LYS A 21 -16.22 25.01 -4.00
N ASP A 22 -16.18 25.66 -5.16
CA ASP A 22 -16.99 25.26 -6.31
C ASP A 22 -16.52 23.92 -6.89
N TRP A 23 -15.31 23.47 -6.56
CA TRP A 23 -14.70 22.27 -7.13
C TRP A 23 -15.21 20.98 -6.48
N GLY A 24 -15.97 21.06 -5.37
CA GLY A 24 -16.57 19.92 -4.68
C GLY A 24 -15.60 19.11 -3.81
N VAL A 25 -14.29 19.35 -3.97
CA VAL A 25 -13.20 18.87 -3.12
C VAL A 25 -12.21 19.99 -2.90
N ASN A 26 -11.68 20.11 -1.69
CA ASN A 26 -10.66 21.10 -1.37
C ASN A 26 -9.27 20.47 -1.28
N TYR A 27 -8.23 21.30 -1.38
CA TYR A 27 -6.84 20.85 -1.31
C TYR A 27 -6.49 20.12 -0.01
N ALA A 28 -7.08 20.51 1.12
CA ALA A 28 -6.81 19.87 2.40
C ALA A 28 -7.33 18.43 2.45
N GLN A 29 -8.50 18.17 1.85
CA GLN A 29 -9.04 16.81 1.71
C GLN A 29 -8.12 15.93 0.86
N VAL A 30 -7.71 16.42 -0.32
CA VAL A 30 -6.81 15.67 -1.21
C VAL A 30 -5.45 15.41 -0.55
N ALA A 31 -4.89 16.41 0.13
CA ALA A 31 -3.63 16.26 0.85
C ALA A 31 -3.73 15.27 2.03
N GLY A 32 -4.85 15.29 2.75
CA GLY A 32 -5.16 14.35 3.82
C GLY A 32 -5.24 12.91 3.31
N GLU A 33 -6.01 12.68 2.24
CA GLU A 33 -6.13 11.36 1.61
C GLU A 33 -4.80 10.86 1.06
N LYS A 34 -4.01 11.74 0.43
CA LYS A 34 -2.66 11.38 -0.01
C LYS A 34 -1.79 10.90 1.15
N THR A 35 -1.81 11.61 2.27
CA THR A 35 -1.03 11.25 3.47
C THR A 35 -1.52 9.92 4.06
N LEU A 36 -2.83 9.68 4.07
CA LEU A 36 -3.43 8.44 4.52
C LEU A 36 -3.02 7.24 3.64
N LEU A 37 -3.02 7.42 2.31
CA LEU A 37 -2.57 6.37 1.39
C LEU A 37 -1.09 6.08 1.58
N GLN A 38 -0.26 7.11 1.71
CA GLN A 38 1.17 6.96 1.93
C GLN A 38 1.51 6.24 3.23
N SER A 39 0.74 6.47 4.31
CA SER A 39 0.96 5.77 5.59
C SER A 39 0.52 4.30 5.56
N ARG A 40 -0.43 3.94 4.70
CA ARG A 40 -0.94 2.57 4.55
C ARG A 40 -0.12 1.72 3.58
N GLU A 41 0.55 2.35 2.62
CA GLU A 41 1.30 1.69 1.56
C GLU A 41 2.42 0.75 2.06
N PRO A 42 3.28 1.11 3.04
CA PRO A 42 4.33 0.19 3.48
C PRO A 42 3.78 -1.12 4.06
N MET A 43 2.67 -1.06 4.80
CA MET A 43 1.98 -2.26 5.29
C MET A 43 1.35 -3.10 4.18
N ARG A 44 0.92 -2.45 3.07
CA ARG A 44 0.43 -3.15 1.89
C ARG A 44 1.56 -3.94 1.22
N LEU A 45 2.70 -3.29 0.98
CA LEU A 45 3.88 -3.90 0.36
C LEU A 45 4.48 -5.03 1.20
N LEU A 46 4.51 -4.88 2.53
CA LEU A 46 4.93 -5.96 3.43
C LEU A 46 4.08 -7.22 3.26
N ARG A 47 2.75 -7.06 3.15
CA ARG A 47 1.84 -8.20 2.94
C ARG A 47 2.07 -8.86 1.58
N GLU A 48 2.31 -8.08 0.53
CA GLU A 48 2.63 -8.62 -0.79
C GLU A 48 3.92 -9.45 -0.78
N GLU A 49 4.99 -8.96 -0.16
CA GLU A 49 6.26 -9.69 -0.09
C GLU A 49 6.13 -10.96 0.76
N ARG A 50 5.40 -10.88 1.89
CA ARG A 50 5.05 -12.06 2.68
C ARG A 50 4.30 -13.10 1.84
N ASP A 51 3.30 -12.67 1.08
CA ASP A 51 2.47 -13.59 0.27
C ASP A 51 3.30 -14.23 -0.84
N ARG A 52 4.22 -13.47 -1.45
CA ARG A 52 5.22 -13.99 -2.40
C ARG A 52 6.06 -15.11 -1.79
N LEU A 53 6.63 -14.89 -0.60
CA LEU A 53 7.47 -15.87 0.10
C LEU A 53 6.69 -17.11 0.59
N LEU A 54 5.43 -16.93 1.01
CA LEU A 54 4.55 -18.03 1.36
C LEU A 54 4.18 -18.87 0.12
N ALA A 55 3.93 -18.23 -1.02
CA ALA A 55 3.63 -18.91 -2.28
C ALA A 55 4.82 -19.77 -2.76
N GLU A 56 6.06 -19.25 -2.66
CA GLU A 56 7.27 -20.00 -3.01
C GLU A 56 7.45 -21.31 -2.21
N THR A 57 6.90 -21.36 -1.00
CA THR A 57 7.03 -22.52 -0.10
C THR A 57 5.72 -23.29 0.02
N ASP A 58 4.72 -22.99 -0.79
CA ASP A 58 3.39 -23.57 -0.63
C ASP A 58 3.34 -25.07 -0.94
N TRP A 59 4.17 -25.52 -1.87
CA TRP A 59 4.34 -26.94 -2.21
C TRP A 59 4.73 -27.81 -1.00
N THR A 60 5.35 -27.23 0.03
CA THR A 60 5.72 -27.96 1.26
C THR A 60 4.52 -28.35 2.12
N ALA A 61 3.36 -27.75 1.86
CA ALA A 61 2.11 -28.02 2.56
C ALA A 61 1.19 -29.01 1.82
N LEU A 62 1.67 -29.60 0.71
CA LEU A 62 0.95 -30.67 0.01
C LEU A 62 0.91 -31.95 0.85
N GLY A 63 -0.13 -32.75 0.70
CA GLY A 63 -0.32 -33.99 1.48
C GLY A 63 0.81 -35.02 1.30
N ASP A 64 1.48 -35.00 0.14
CA ASP A 64 2.59 -35.89 -0.18
C ASP A 64 3.93 -35.44 0.43
N VAL A 65 3.99 -34.24 1.02
CA VAL A 65 5.20 -33.66 1.62
C VAL A 65 5.01 -33.54 3.13
N THR A 66 5.91 -34.14 3.91
CA THR A 66 5.96 -33.89 5.34
C THR A 66 6.75 -32.61 5.59
N MET A 67 6.04 -31.51 5.87
CA MET A 67 6.66 -30.22 6.16
C MET A 67 7.57 -30.30 7.40
N SER A 68 8.84 -29.95 7.21
CA SER A 68 9.84 -29.90 8.26
C SER A 68 9.53 -28.83 9.31
N SER A 69 10.02 -29.01 10.54
CA SER A 69 9.77 -28.07 11.63
C SER A 69 10.33 -26.67 11.36
N ASN A 70 11.50 -26.58 10.72
CA ASN A 70 12.09 -25.28 10.32
C ASN A 70 11.24 -24.56 9.27
N MET A 71 10.62 -25.28 8.31
CA MET A 71 9.72 -24.69 7.31
C MET A 71 8.41 -24.20 7.95
N LYS A 72 7.88 -24.94 8.93
CA LYS A 72 6.73 -24.49 9.75
C LYS A 72 7.07 -23.18 10.46
N THR A 73 8.21 -23.12 11.14
CA THR A 73 8.68 -21.91 11.84
C THR A 73 8.86 -20.74 10.87
N TYR A 74 9.52 -20.96 9.73
CA TYR A 74 9.71 -19.94 8.69
C TYR A 74 8.38 -19.36 8.19
N ARG A 75 7.42 -20.23 7.80
CA ARG A 75 6.09 -19.79 7.33
C ARG A 75 5.30 -19.09 8.42
N GLN A 76 5.48 -19.48 9.69
CA GLN A 76 4.84 -18.80 10.82
C GLN A 76 5.42 -17.40 11.02
N GLN A 77 6.76 -17.28 11.07
CA GLN A 77 7.44 -15.99 11.19
C GLN A 77 7.04 -15.01 10.09
N LEU A 78 6.89 -15.48 8.85
CA LEU A 78 6.36 -14.65 7.75
C LEU A 78 4.95 -14.10 8.05
N ARG A 79 4.04 -14.94 8.56
CA ARG A 79 2.67 -14.52 8.90
C ARG A 79 2.62 -13.54 10.05
N ASP A 80 3.59 -13.61 10.96
CA ASP A 80 3.69 -12.75 12.14
C ASP A 80 4.33 -11.39 11.85
N LEU A 81 4.98 -11.21 10.69
CA LEU A 81 5.64 -9.95 10.30
C LEU A 81 4.71 -8.72 10.40
N PRO A 82 3.46 -8.72 9.91
CA PRO A 82 2.58 -7.55 9.98
C PRO A 82 2.21 -7.12 11.41
N ALA A 83 2.35 -8.00 12.40
CA ALA A 83 2.10 -7.67 13.81
C ALA A 83 3.35 -7.23 14.56
N SER A 84 4.54 -7.57 14.04
CA SER A 84 5.83 -7.38 14.73
C SER A 84 6.78 -6.39 14.03
N SER A 85 6.38 -5.83 12.89
CA SER A 85 7.22 -4.95 12.07
C SER A 85 6.62 -3.55 11.90
N ASP A 86 7.49 -2.56 11.71
CA ASP A 86 7.12 -1.18 11.35
C ASP A 86 7.68 -0.84 9.96
N PRO A 87 7.04 -1.33 8.87
CA PRO A 87 7.56 -1.18 7.52
C PRO A 87 7.56 0.27 7.09
N LYS A 88 8.57 0.66 6.31
CA LYS A 88 8.72 2.01 5.77
C LYS A 88 8.83 1.99 4.26
N LEU A 89 8.51 3.13 3.64
CA LEU A 89 8.77 3.32 2.21
C LEU A 89 10.19 3.83 2.01
N ALA A 90 10.87 3.28 1.01
CA ALA A 90 12.07 3.84 0.44
C ALA A 90 11.75 5.06 -0.45
N SER A 91 12.77 5.80 -0.85
CA SER A 91 12.63 7.00 -1.70
C SER A 91 12.05 6.72 -3.09
N ASP A 92 12.15 5.47 -3.57
CA ASP A 92 11.57 5.00 -4.84
C ASP A 92 10.12 4.51 -4.71
N GLY A 93 9.53 4.62 -3.51
CA GLY A 93 8.15 4.20 -3.24
C GLY A 93 7.98 2.69 -3.01
N LYS A 94 9.08 1.92 -2.91
CA LYS A 94 9.04 0.50 -2.56
C LYS A 94 9.16 0.30 -1.05
N LEU A 95 8.97 -0.95 -0.62
CA LEU A 95 9.26 -1.36 0.74
C LEU A 95 10.75 -1.17 1.01
N ASP A 96 11.08 -0.45 2.07
CA ASP A 96 12.44 -0.37 2.57
C ASP A 96 12.82 -1.71 3.20
N MET A 97 13.64 -2.50 2.50
CA MET A 97 14.09 -3.82 2.95
C MET A 97 14.96 -3.75 4.21
N SER A 98 15.45 -2.58 4.62
CA SER A 98 16.15 -2.40 5.89
C SER A 98 15.21 -2.18 7.08
N SER A 99 13.93 -1.85 6.82
CA SER A 99 12.92 -1.59 7.85
C SER A 99 12.25 -2.86 8.39
N VAL A 100 12.40 -3.99 7.68
CA VAL A 100 11.78 -5.27 8.04
C VAL A 100 12.80 -6.39 7.96
N THR A 101 12.91 -7.18 9.02
CA THR A 101 13.78 -8.36 9.07
C THR A 101 12.99 -9.59 8.65
N PHE A 102 13.19 -10.06 7.42
CA PHE A 102 12.57 -11.29 6.93
C PHE A 102 13.30 -12.55 7.47
N PRO A 103 12.57 -13.62 7.80
CA PRO A 103 13.20 -14.88 8.19
C PRO A 103 13.93 -15.50 7.00
N THR A 104 14.99 -16.26 7.27
CA THR A 104 15.75 -16.96 6.23
C THR A 104 15.03 -18.25 5.83
N LYS A 105 14.87 -18.46 4.53
CA LYS A 105 14.27 -19.69 4.00
C LYS A 105 15.14 -20.89 4.38
N PRO A 106 14.56 -21.95 4.97
CA PRO A 106 15.31 -23.17 5.27
C PRO A 106 15.64 -23.95 4.00
N SER A 107 16.77 -24.69 4.05
CA SER A 107 17.20 -25.65 3.02
C SER A 107 16.25 -26.83 2.89
#